data_AF-A0A968YRI1-F1
#
_entry.id   AF-A0A968YRI1-F1
#
_cell.length_a   1.000
_cell.length_b   1.000
_cell.length_c   1.000
_cell.angle_alpha   90.00
_cell.angle_beta   90.00
_cell.angle_gamma   90.00
#
_symmetry.space_group_name_H-M   'P 1'
#
loop_
_entity.id
_entity.type
_entity.pdbx_description
1 polymer ?
#
loop_
_entity_poly.entity_id
_entity_poly.type
_entity_poly.pdbx_seq_one_letter_code
_entity_poly.pdbx_strand_id
1 'polypeptide(L)'
;MPSFSRLLKRFRNIPLRRILVVPFLLQTGLALGVTIYLLKAHQDAVFDLLSQLRQEVTKRVEQDLLEYLETPYRINRINAMAMLNGEIDAKNPVQLERRFWNQLQHFDNILTLALATPGKDFISAERRLNGSLVVRTSAPATDFVLRTYSTTSRGDRSSIINTGKSFDPLQRPWYANPVRDRKPGWTIIRPHFKGKRYLLVSDTQFSIRKDNFKASFYRILTCFI
;
A
#
# COMPACT_ATOMS: atom_id res chain seq x y z
N MET A 1 -15.41 -38.04 -66.47
CA MET A 1 -14.12 -38.78 -66.38
C MET A 1 -13.23 -38.41 -67.57
N PRO A 2 -12.34 -37.41 -67.45
CA PRO A 2 -11.27 -37.22 -68.42
C PRO A 2 -10.14 -38.22 -68.15
N SER A 3 -9.58 -38.77 -69.22
CA SER A 3 -8.77 -39.98 -69.20
C SER A 3 -7.40 -39.78 -68.56
N PHE A 4 -7.11 -40.59 -67.54
CA PHE A 4 -5.79 -40.75 -66.90
C PHE A 4 -4.66 -41.03 -67.92
N SER A 5 -5.02 -41.54 -69.09
CA SER A 5 -4.11 -41.85 -70.20
C SER A 5 -3.41 -40.64 -70.84
N ARG A 6 -4.00 -39.42 -70.77
CA ARG A 6 -3.34 -38.21 -71.30
C ARG A 6 -2.25 -37.66 -70.37
N LEU A 7 -2.43 -37.84 -69.05
CA LEU A 7 -1.44 -37.46 -68.04
C LEU A 7 -0.17 -38.28 -68.21
N LEU A 8 -0.29 -39.62 -68.31
CA LEU A 8 0.85 -40.53 -68.49
C LEU A 8 1.69 -40.24 -69.75
N LYS A 9 1.06 -39.83 -70.87
CA LYS A 9 1.76 -39.47 -72.11
C LYS A 9 2.67 -38.25 -71.96
N ARG A 10 2.33 -37.32 -71.05
CA ARG A 10 3.09 -36.09 -70.78
C ARG A 10 4.30 -36.33 -69.84
N PHE A 11 4.26 -37.41 -69.05
CA PHE A 11 5.34 -37.82 -68.15
C PHE A 11 6.43 -38.69 -68.82
N ARG A 12 6.23 -39.12 -70.08
CA ARG A 12 7.14 -40.06 -70.78
C ARG A 12 8.54 -39.49 -71.07
N ASN A 13 8.70 -38.17 -71.09
CA ASN A 13 9.98 -37.49 -71.32
C ASN A 13 10.54 -36.80 -70.06
N ILE A 14 9.92 -37.03 -68.89
CA ILE A 14 10.36 -36.44 -67.63
C ILE A 14 11.15 -37.52 -66.86
N PRO A 15 12.41 -37.27 -66.46
CA PRO A 15 13.20 -38.25 -65.75
C PRO A 15 12.46 -38.68 -64.48
N LEU A 16 12.36 -39.98 -64.23
CA LEU A 16 11.61 -40.60 -63.12
C LEU A 16 11.96 -39.97 -61.76
N ARG A 17 13.23 -39.58 -61.60
CA ARG A 17 13.76 -38.85 -60.45
C ARG A 17 12.99 -37.55 -60.16
N ARG A 18 12.56 -36.80 -61.17
CA ARG A 18 11.83 -35.53 -61.01
C ARG A 18 10.38 -35.75 -60.57
N ILE A 19 9.75 -36.84 -61.02
CA ILE A 19 8.38 -37.20 -60.65
C ILE A 19 8.30 -37.63 -59.18
N LEU A 20 9.36 -38.25 -58.64
CA LEU A 20 9.41 -38.69 -57.24
C LEU A 20 9.97 -37.63 -56.30
N VAL A 21 11.06 -36.96 -56.66
CA VAL A 21 11.80 -36.07 -55.74
C VAL A 21 11.09 -34.74 -55.53
N VAL A 22 10.48 -34.16 -56.58
CA VAL A 22 9.82 -32.85 -56.48
C VAL A 22 8.60 -32.86 -55.54
N PRO A 23 7.62 -33.78 -55.67
CA PRO A 23 6.48 -33.79 -54.75
C PRO A 23 6.88 -34.15 -53.32
N PHE A 24 7.92 -34.98 -53.14
CA PHE A 24 8.45 -35.31 -51.82
C PHE A 24 9.06 -34.09 -51.12
N LEU A 25 9.91 -33.34 -51.82
CA LEU A 25 10.50 -32.10 -51.30
C LEU A 25 9.45 -31.02 -51.03
N LEU A 26 8.42 -30.94 -51.88
CA LEU A 26 7.30 -30.01 -51.71
C LEU A 26 6.51 -30.34 -50.43
N GLN A 27 6.19 -31.61 -50.22
CA GLN A 27 5.48 -32.07 -49.01
C GLN A 27 6.30 -31.84 -47.74
N THR A 28 7.61 -32.13 -47.76
CA THR A 28 8.48 -31.87 -46.60
C THR A 28 8.62 -30.37 -46.33
N GLY A 29 8.71 -29.53 -47.37
CA GLY A 29 8.77 -28.08 -47.21
C GLY A 29 7.49 -27.50 -46.62
N LEU A 30 6.33 -27.99 -47.06
CA LEU A 30 5.03 -27.60 -46.49
C LEU A 30 4.90 -28.04 -45.04
N ALA A 31 5.25 -29.28 -44.71
CA ALA A 31 5.21 -29.79 -43.33
C ALA A 31 6.11 -28.95 -42.41
N LEU A 32 7.35 -28.67 -42.85
CA LEU A 32 8.29 -27.83 -42.11
C LEU A 32 7.79 -26.39 -41.96
N GLY A 33 7.22 -25.81 -43.02
CA GLY A 33 6.63 -24.47 -42.99
C GLY A 33 5.47 -24.36 -41.99
N VAL A 34 4.59 -25.35 -41.96
CA VAL A 34 3.48 -25.42 -40.99
C VAL A 34 4.00 -25.55 -39.56
N THR A 35 4.99 -26.41 -39.32
CA THR A 35 5.60 -26.52 -37.98
C THR A 35 6.28 -25.23 -37.53
N ILE A 36 6.98 -24.51 -38.42
CA ILE A 36 7.62 -23.22 -38.10
C ILE A 36 6.55 -22.14 -37.81
N TYR A 37 5.47 -22.11 -38.58
CA TYR A 37 4.35 -21.19 -38.37
C TYR A 37 3.65 -21.44 -37.03
N LEU A 38 3.35 -22.70 -36.72
CA LEU A 38 2.74 -23.09 -35.44
C LEU A 38 3.68 -22.78 -34.27
N LEU A 39 4.98 -23.04 -34.39
CA LEU A 39 5.94 -22.70 -33.34
C LEU A 39 5.96 -21.19 -33.04
N LYS A 40 5.90 -20.34 -34.07
CA LYS A 40 5.82 -18.88 -33.90
C LYS A 40 4.52 -18.46 -33.22
N ALA A 41 3.38 -18.99 -33.67
CA ALA A 41 2.08 -18.68 -33.06
C ALA A 41 2.02 -19.10 -31.58
N HIS A 42 2.66 -20.22 -31.21
CA HIS A 42 2.77 -20.65 -29.81
C HIS A 42 3.71 -19.75 -28.99
N GLN A 43 4.82 -19.27 -29.56
CA GLN A 43 5.72 -18.33 -28.90
C GLN A 43 5.03 -17.00 -28.61
N ASP A 44 4.25 -16.47 -29.57
CA ASP A 44 3.50 -15.23 -29.42
C ASP A 44 2.45 -15.36 -28.30
N ALA A 45 1.72 -16.49 -28.27
CA ALA A 45 0.73 -16.77 -27.22
C ALA A 45 1.37 -16.88 -25.83
N VAL A 46 2.56 -17.47 -25.70
CA VAL A 46 3.30 -17.54 -24.43
C VAL A 46 3.81 -16.16 -24.00
N PHE A 47 4.28 -15.34 -24.93
CA PHE A 47 4.76 -13.99 -24.64
C PHE A 47 3.61 -13.07 -24.19
N ASP A 48 2.44 -13.17 -24.82
CA ASP A 48 1.23 -12.46 -24.40
C ASP A 48 0.77 -12.91 -23.00
N LEU A 49 0.84 -14.21 -22.70
CA LEU A 49 0.50 -14.74 -21.38
C LEU A 49 1.45 -14.23 -20.28
N LEU A 50 2.75 -14.17 -20.56
CA LEU A 50 3.75 -13.59 -19.65
C LEU A 50 3.55 -12.08 -19.47
N SER A 51 3.16 -11.35 -20.53
CA SER A 51 2.84 -9.92 -20.47
C SER A 51 1.58 -9.64 -19.63
N GLN A 52 0.52 -10.43 -19.85
CA GLN A 52 -0.72 -10.35 -19.08
C GLN A 52 -0.50 -10.69 -17.61
N LEU A 53 0.22 -11.79 -17.32
CA LEU A 53 0.57 -12.17 -15.95
C LEU A 53 1.39 -11.09 -15.25
N ARG A 54 2.34 -10.45 -15.95
CA ARG A 54 3.12 -9.33 -15.41
C ARG A 54 2.25 -8.12 -15.11
N GLN A 55 1.36 -7.74 -16.03
CA GLN A 55 0.44 -6.62 -15.82
C GLN A 55 -0.54 -6.89 -14.67
N GLU A 56 -1.03 -8.13 -14.54
CA GLU A 56 -1.95 -8.50 -13.48
C GLU A 56 -1.26 -8.51 -12.11
N VAL A 57 -0.01 -8.99 -12.02
CA VAL A 57 0.81 -8.87 -10.80
C VAL A 57 1.07 -7.40 -10.47
N THR A 58 1.46 -6.57 -11.44
CA THR A 58 1.68 -5.13 -11.19
C THR A 58 0.39 -4.43 -10.74
N LYS A 59 -0.73 -4.69 -11.41
CA LYS A 59 -2.04 -4.13 -11.06
C LYS A 59 -2.48 -4.57 -9.68
N ARG A 60 -2.25 -5.83 -9.32
CA ARG A 60 -2.55 -6.35 -7.98
C ARG A 60 -1.68 -5.71 -6.91
N VAL A 61 -0.38 -5.55 -7.15
CA VAL A 61 0.53 -4.82 -6.25
C VAL A 61 0.10 -3.36 -6.09
N GLU A 62 -0.28 -2.69 -7.18
CA GLU A 62 -0.81 -1.32 -7.14
C GLU A 62 -2.12 -1.25 -6.35
N GLN A 63 -3.04 -2.18 -6.57
CA GLN A 63 -4.32 -2.24 -5.87
C GLN A 63 -4.14 -2.52 -4.38
N ASP A 64 -3.29 -3.48 -4.02
CA ASP A 64 -2.94 -3.80 -2.63
C ASP A 64 -2.27 -2.59 -1.96
N LEU A 65 -1.38 -1.88 -2.68
CA LEU A 65 -0.76 -0.65 -2.19
C LEU A 65 -1.78 0.48 -2.01
N LEU A 66 -2.70 0.66 -2.95
CA LEU A 66 -3.76 1.66 -2.87
C LEU A 66 -4.67 1.39 -1.67
N GLU A 67 -5.13 0.15 -1.48
CA GLU A 67 -5.96 -0.24 -0.34
C GLU A 67 -5.24 -0.04 0.99
N TYR A 68 -3.95 -0.40 1.03
CA TYR A 68 -3.08 -0.22 2.18
C TYR A 68 -2.88 1.26 2.54
N LEU A 69 -2.81 2.15 1.54
CA LEU A 69 -2.67 3.60 1.73
C LEU A 69 -4.00 4.32 1.95
N GLU A 70 -5.10 3.80 1.44
CA GLU A 70 -6.42 4.41 1.52
C GLU A 70 -7.04 4.26 2.91
N THR A 71 -6.86 3.11 3.55
CA THR A 71 -7.42 2.85 4.90
C THR A 71 -6.96 3.91 5.93
N PRO A 72 -5.67 4.24 6.06
CA PRO A 72 -5.20 5.35 6.89
C PRO A 72 -5.86 6.69 6.57
N TYR A 73 -6.00 7.02 5.28
CA TYR A 73 -6.59 8.27 4.83
C TYR A 73 -8.05 8.40 5.26
N ARG A 74 -8.83 7.32 5.09
CA ARG A 74 -10.26 7.30 5.47
C ARG A 74 -10.46 7.55 6.96
N ILE A 75 -9.69 6.89 7.83
CA ILE A 75 -9.83 7.07 9.29
C ILE A 75 -9.43 8.51 9.69
N ASN A 76 -8.46 9.13 9.01
CA ASN A 76 -8.10 10.54 9.28
C ASN A 76 -9.25 11.47 8.95
N ARG A 77 -9.87 11.26 7.79
CA ARG A 77 -11.04 12.01 7.35
C ARG A 77 -12.19 11.85 8.33
N ILE A 78 -12.44 10.64 8.82
CA ILE A 78 -13.45 10.38 9.84
C ILE A 78 -13.15 11.15 11.12
N ASN A 79 -11.91 11.12 11.62
CA ASN A 79 -11.56 11.83 12.86
C ASN A 79 -11.57 13.36 12.69
N ALA A 80 -11.11 13.87 11.54
CA ALA A 80 -11.15 15.29 11.23
C ALA A 80 -12.60 15.81 11.11
N MET A 81 -13.47 15.06 10.43
CA MET A 81 -14.89 15.40 10.33
C MET A 81 -15.58 15.36 11.69
N ALA A 82 -15.31 14.33 12.50
CA ALA A 82 -15.85 14.23 13.86
C ALA A 82 -15.40 15.39 14.77
N MET A 83 -14.16 15.89 14.62
CA MET A 83 -13.74 17.13 15.29
C MET A 83 -14.46 18.38 14.78
N LEU A 84 -14.66 18.49 13.46
CA LEU A 84 -15.38 19.62 12.85
C LEU A 84 -16.84 19.67 13.29
N ASN A 85 -17.49 18.50 13.38
CA ASN A 85 -18.86 18.34 13.82
C ASN A 85 -19.03 18.49 15.35
N GLY A 86 -17.94 18.61 16.11
CA GLY A 86 -17.98 18.72 17.56
C GLY A 86 -18.22 17.40 18.31
N GLU A 87 -18.16 16.26 17.63
CA GLU A 87 -18.25 14.92 18.24
C GLU A 87 -16.99 14.57 19.04
N ILE A 88 -15.84 15.13 18.63
CA ILE A 88 -14.57 15.01 19.32
C ILE A 88 -14.13 16.39 19.79
N ASP A 89 -13.83 16.50 21.08
CA ASP A 89 -13.16 17.67 21.63
C ASP A 89 -11.63 17.45 21.63
N ALA A 90 -10.92 18.27 20.85
CA ALA A 90 -9.46 18.23 20.80
C ALA A 90 -8.80 18.62 22.13
N LYS A 91 -9.55 19.26 23.05
CA LYS A 91 -9.11 19.61 24.40
C LYS A 91 -9.40 18.51 25.43
N ASN A 92 -10.04 17.42 25.03
CA ASN A 92 -10.31 16.28 25.90
C ASN A 92 -9.35 15.10 25.57
N PRO A 93 -8.15 15.07 26.17
CA PRO A 93 -7.16 14.03 25.86
C PRO A 93 -7.66 12.63 26.20
N VAL A 94 -8.45 12.47 27.26
CA VAL A 94 -8.98 11.15 27.66
C VAL A 94 -9.95 10.60 26.61
N GLN A 95 -10.83 11.45 26.05
CA GLN A 95 -11.73 11.05 24.98
C GLN A 95 -10.95 10.62 23.72
N LEU A 96 -9.94 11.39 23.34
CA LEU A 96 -9.07 11.09 22.20
C LEU A 96 -8.30 9.79 22.37
N GLU A 97 -7.71 9.58 23.55
CA GLU A 97 -6.92 8.38 23.86
C GLU A 97 -7.76 7.12 23.74
N ARG A 98 -8.94 7.11 24.39
CA ARG A 98 -9.88 5.98 24.30
C ARG A 98 -10.34 5.74 22.86
N ARG A 99 -10.63 6.81 22.11
CA ARG A 99 -11.06 6.69 20.71
C ARG A 99 -9.96 6.10 19.83
N PHE A 100 -8.74 6.61 19.92
CA PHE A 100 -7.59 6.09 19.17
C PHE A 100 -7.28 4.65 19.57
N TRP A 101 -7.33 4.35 20.85
CA TRP A 101 -7.13 3.00 21.37
C TRP A 101 -8.18 2.03 20.81
N ASN A 102 -9.46 2.40 20.83
CA ASN A 102 -10.54 1.61 20.23
C ASN A 102 -10.39 1.45 18.72
N GLN A 103 -9.99 2.49 18.00
CA GLN A 103 -9.72 2.39 16.56
C GLN A 103 -8.58 1.40 16.28
N LEU A 104 -7.50 1.44 17.05
CA LEU A 104 -6.39 0.49 16.89
C LEU A 104 -6.81 -0.96 17.10
N GLN A 105 -7.82 -1.25 17.93
CA GLN A 105 -8.34 -2.62 18.09
C GLN A 105 -9.00 -3.17 16.82
N HIS A 106 -9.53 -2.30 15.94
CA HIS A 106 -10.24 -2.71 14.73
C HIS A 106 -9.37 -2.67 13.48
N PHE A 107 -8.24 -1.94 13.53
CA PHE A 107 -7.34 -1.76 12.39
C PHE A 107 -5.94 -2.30 12.71
N ASP A 108 -5.74 -3.60 12.45
CA ASP A 108 -4.49 -4.30 12.78
C ASP A 108 -3.27 -3.82 11.99
N ASN A 109 -3.49 -3.24 10.80
CA ASN A 109 -2.42 -2.67 9.97
C ASN A 109 -1.94 -1.28 10.43
N ILE A 110 -2.65 -0.64 11.37
CA ILE A 110 -2.30 0.67 11.91
C ILE A 110 -1.50 0.50 13.20
N LEU A 111 -0.29 1.08 13.22
CA LEU A 111 0.57 1.01 14.39
C LEU A 111 0.31 2.16 15.37
N THR A 112 -0.05 3.34 14.87
CA THR A 112 -0.21 4.52 15.71
C THR A 112 -1.29 5.43 15.16
N LEU A 113 -2.09 5.99 16.06
CA LEU A 113 -3.01 7.09 15.80
C LEU A 113 -2.69 8.19 16.80
N ALA A 114 -2.44 9.40 16.31
CA ALA A 114 -2.06 10.51 17.16
C ALA A 114 -2.67 11.83 16.67
N LEU A 115 -2.74 12.78 17.60
CA LEU A 115 -3.10 14.17 17.38
C LEU A 115 -2.00 15.06 17.97
N ALA A 116 -1.62 16.09 17.23
CA ALA A 116 -0.88 17.21 17.78
C ALA A 116 -1.64 18.52 17.60
N THR A 117 -1.60 19.36 18.64
CA THR A 117 -2.24 20.67 18.69
C THR A 117 -1.19 21.78 18.58
N PRO A 118 -1.59 23.04 18.26
CA PRO A 118 -0.65 24.17 18.23
C PRO A 118 -0.07 24.50 19.60
N GLY A 119 -0.75 24.05 20.68
CA GLY A 119 -0.32 24.19 22.06
C GLY A 119 0.79 23.22 22.47
N LYS A 120 1.38 22.48 21.52
CA LYS A 120 2.37 21.40 21.74
C LYS A 120 1.82 20.15 22.42
N ASP A 121 0.50 20.03 22.56
CA ASP A 121 -0.09 18.79 23.05
C ASP A 121 0.12 17.70 22.01
N PHE A 122 0.49 16.53 22.49
CA PHE A 122 0.59 15.31 21.72
C PHE A 122 -0.21 14.24 22.45
N ILE A 123 -1.18 13.65 21.77
CA ILE A 123 -2.04 12.59 22.29
C ILE A 123 -2.01 11.44 21.29
N SER A 124 -1.70 10.23 21.73
CA SER A 124 -1.68 9.08 20.83
C SER A 124 -2.07 7.77 21.50
N ALA A 125 -2.56 6.84 20.67
CA ALA A 125 -2.53 5.42 20.96
C ALA A 125 -1.53 4.73 20.02
N GLU A 126 -0.84 3.71 20.52
CA GLU A 126 0.18 2.98 19.78
C GLU A 126 0.11 1.48 20.07
N ARG A 127 0.25 0.67 19.02
CA ARG A 127 0.42 -0.77 19.08
C ARG A 127 1.90 -1.11 19.22
N ARG A 128 2.24 -1.82 20.29
CA ARG A 128 3.59 -2.32 20.54
C ARG A 128 3.85 -3.62 19.76
N LEU A 129 5.13 -3.99 19.66
CA LEU A 129 5.59 -5.20 18.98
C LEU A 129 4.98 -6.50 19.53
N ASN A 130 4.64 -6.52 20.82
CA ASN A 130 3.98 -7.65 21.47
C ASN A 130 2.44 -7.62 21.31
N GLY A 131 1.90 -6.76 20.45
CA GLY A 131 0.47 -6.59 20.21
C GLY A 131 -0.26 -5.72 21.23
N SER A 132 0.34 -5.42 22.39
CA SER A 132 -0.29 -4.59 23.41
C SER A 132 -0.50 -3.15 22.92
N LEU A 133 -1.63 -2.56 23.31
CA LEU A 133 -1.94 -1.18 23.02
C LEU A 133 -1.54 -0.30 24.20
N VAL A 134 -0.90 0.82 23.91
CA VAL A 134 -0.45 1.80 24.89
C VAL A 134 -0.96 3.19 24.50
N VAL A 135 -0.99 4.08 25.48
CA VAL A 135 -1.29 5.49 25.26
C VAL A 135 -0.03 6.30 25.52
N ARG A 136 0.26 7.28 24.66
CA ARG A 136 1.39 8.19 24.83
C ARG A 136 0.90 9.63 24.79
N THR A 137 1.38 10.43 25.73
CA THR A 137 0.98 11.83 25.81
C THR A 137 2.16 12.73 26.19
N SER A 138 2.19 13.92 25.61
CA SER A 138 3.05 15.04 25.99
C SER A 138 2.17 16.28 26.04
N ALA A 139 2.07 16.93 27.20
CA ALA A 139 1.19 18.07 27.41
C ALA A 139 1.75 18.94 28.55
N PRO A 140 1.19 20.12 28.85
CA PRO A 140 1.58 20.90 30.02
C PRO A 140 1.55 20.07 31.33
N ALA A 141 0.56 19.18 31.48
CA ALA A 141 0.43 18.29 32.64
C ALA A 141 1.55 17.23 32.77
N THR A 142 2.37 17.06 31.73
CA THR A 142 3.54 16.17 31.76
C THR A 142 4.86 16.93 31.62
N ASP A 143 4.85 18.26 31.79
CA ASP A 143 5.99 19.15 31.55
C ASP A 143 6.56 18.98 30.12
N PHE A 144 5.68 18.66 29.17
CA PHE A 144 6.03 18.29 27.79
C PHE A 144 7.02 17.12 27.69
N VAL A 145 7.14 16.30 28.73
CA VAL A 145 7.84 15.01 28.70
C VAL A 145 6.89 13.96 28.16
N LEU A 146 7.35 13.20 27.16
CA LEU A 146 6.54 12.14 26.57
C LEU A 146 6.43 10.95 27.52
N ARG A 147 5.25 10.74 28.09
CA ARG A 147 4.94 9.61 28.96
C ARG A 147 4.18 8.54 28.20
N THR A 148 4.53 7.29 28.45
CA THR A 148 3.83 6.12 27.91
C THR A 148 3.16 5.36 29.02
N TYR A 149 1.86 5.16 28.87
CA TYR A 149 1.00 4.47 29.83
C TYR A 149 0.58 3.11 29.26
N SER A 150 0.64 2.08 30.10
CA SER A 150 -0.11 0.85 29.86
C SER A 150 -1.61 1.15 29.88
N THR A 151 -2.39 0.29 29.24
CA THR A 151 -3.84 0.45 29.15
C THR A 151 -4.59 -0.72 29.77
N THR A 152 -5.77 -0.45 30.33
CA THR A 152 -6.72 -1.47 30.76
C THR A 152 -7.49 -2.04 29.57
N SER A 153 -8.32 -3.07 29.81
CA SER A 153 -9.23 -3.62 28.79
C SER A 153 -10.26 -2.63 28.23
N ARG A 154 -10.41 -1.45 28.86
CA ARG A 154 -11.29 -0.37 28.40
C ARG A 154 -10.55 0.77 27.69
N GLY A 155 -9.23 0.66 27.55
CA GLY A 155 -8.38 1.71 26.98
C GLY A 155 -8.03 2.84 27.95
N ASP A 156 -8.29 2.67 29.25
CA ASP A 156 -7.89 3.64 30.27
C ASP A 156 -6.41 3.50 30.63
N ARG A 157 -5.76 4.63 30.94
CA ARG A 157 -4.39 4.62 31.48
C ARG A 157 -4.35 3.82 32.78
N SER A 158 -3.34 2.97 32.92
CA SER A 158 -3.08 2.22 34.15
C SER A 158 -1.78 2.68 34.80
N SER A 159 -0.63 2.19 34.34
CA SER A 159 0.69 2.52 34.90
C SER A 159 1.60 3.19 33.87
N ILE A 160 2.51 4.04 34.33
CA ILE A 160 3.58 4.58 33.46
C ILE A 160 4.59 3.46 33.25
N ILE A 161 4.79 3.07 32.00
CA ILE A 161 5.75 2.02 31.61
C ILE A 161 7.00 2.59 30.93
N ASN A 162 6.95 3.86 30.51
CA ASN A 162 8.12 4.56 29.99
C ASN A 162 7.96 6.07 30.13
N THR A 163 9.03 6.72 30.59
CA THR A 163 9.18 8.19 30.58
C THR A 163 10.28 8.53 29.59
N GLY A 164 9.91 9.22 28.51
CA GLY A 164 10.81 9.65 27.46
C GLY A 164 11.50 10.98 27.78
N LYS A 165 11.97 11.65 26.73
CA LYS A 165 12.51 13.02 26.81
C LYS A 165 11.40 14.04 26.57
N SER A 166 11.76 15.32 26.73
CA SER A 166 10.93 16.42 26.23
C SER A 166 10.58 16.20 24.75
N PHE A 167 9.31 16.39 24.43
CA PHE A 167 8.76 16.08 23.12
C PHE A 167 7.94 17.27 22.62
N ASP A 168 8.50 17.93 21.61
CA ASP A 168 7.81 18.97 20.84
C ASP A 168 7.25 18.36 19.55
N PRO A 169 5.92 18.24 19.40
CA PRO A 169 5.32 17.74 18.17
C PRO A 169 5.44 18.73 17.00
N LEU A 170 5.57 20.04 17.26
CA LEU A 170 5.55 21.07 16.23
C LEU A 170 6.80 21.04 15.34
N GLN A 171 7.92 20.60 15.90
CA GLN A 171 9.20 20.44 15.19
C GLN A 171 9.26 19.15 14.37
N ARG A 172 8.23 18.31 14.43
CA ARG A 172 8.24 17.02 13.73
C ARG A 172 7.83 17.21 12.27
N PRO A 173 8.51 16.56 11.30
CA PRO A 173 8.16 16.69 9.89
C PRO A 173 6.70 16.34 9.58
N TRP A 174 6.13 15.37 10.30
CA TRP A 174 4.72 14.98 10.14
C TRP A 174 3.73 16.03 10.68
N TYR A 175 4.17 17.01 11.46
CA TYR A 175 3.36 18.17 11.83
C TYR A 175 3.71 19.37 10.96
N ALA A 176 5.01 19.70 10.87
CA ALA A 176 5.49 20.90 10.22
C ALA A 176 5.19 20.94 8.72
N ASN A 177 5.42 19.84 7.99
CA ASN A 177 5.22 19.79 6.54
C ASN A 177 3.76 20.06 6.14
N PRO A 178 2.75 19.32 6.64
CA PRO A 178 1.35 19.54 6.22
C PRO A 178 0.80 20.89 6.69
N VAL A 179 1.26 21.40 7.84
CA VAL A 179 0.87 22.74 8.32
C VAL A 179 1.44 23.83 7.42
N ARG A 180 2.69 23.69 6.96
CA ARG A 180 3.35 24.61 6.02
C ARG A 180 2.68 24.54 4.64
N ASP A 181 2.49 23.33 4.12
CA ASP A 181 2.05 23.09 2.74
C ASP A 181 0.52 23.18 2.59
N ARG A 182 -0.22 23.28 3.71
CA ARG A 182 -1.69 23.32 3.80
C ARG A 182 -2.38 22.18 3.05
N LYS A 183 -1.70 21.05 2.93
CA LYS A 183 -2.16 19.85 2.23
C LYS A 183 -1.68 18.62 3.01
N PRO A 184 -2.44 17.51 2.96
CA PRO A 184 -1.92 16.24 3.47
C PRO A 184 -0.65 15.85 2.72
N GLY A 185 0.31 15.26 3.44
CA GLY A 185 1.59 14.90 2.85
C GLY A 185 2.33 13.83 3.62
N TRP A 186 3.05 13.00 2.87
CA TRP A 186 3.84 11.89 3.39
C TRP A 186 5.22 12.34 3.90
N THR A 187 5.69 11.78 5.00
CA THR A 187 7.08 11.92 5.46
C THR A 187 7.96 10.78 4.97
N ILE A 188 9.28 11.02 4.89
CA ILE A 188 10.24 9.95 4.62
C ILE A 188 10.16 8.83 5.66
N ILE A 189 10.39 7.60 5.20
CA ILE A 189 10.37 6.37 6.01
C ILE A 189 11.50 6.42 7.04
N ARG A 190 11.18 6.17 8.32
CA ARG A 190 12.17 6.06 9.41
C ARG A 190 11.77 4.96 10.39
N PRO A 191 12.73 4.28 11.04
CA PRO A 191 12.43 3.27 12.04
C PRO A 191 11.67 3.89 13.23
N HIS A 192 10.53 3.28 13.60
CA HIS A 192 9.78 3.69 14.79
C HIS A 192 10.25 2.98 16.06
N PHE A 193 10.52 1.67 15.99
CA PHE A 193 11.15 0.91 17.07
C PHE A 193 12.64 0.72 16.77
N LYS A 194 13.47 0.73 17.83
CA LYS A 194 14.89 0.34 17.69
C LYS A 194 14.95 -1.11 17.20
N GLY A 195 15.55 -1.34 16.03
CA GLY A 195 15.86 -2.69 15.52
C GLY A 195 14.93 -3.28 14.45
N LYS A 196 13.77 -2.68 14.13
CA LYS A 196 12.91 -3.13 13.02
C LYS A 196 12.33 -1.96 12.21
N ARG A 197 12.28 -2.13 10.88
CA ARG A 197 11.89 -1.11 9.89
C ARG A 197 10.36 -1.08 9.74
N TYR A 198 9.68 -0.27 10.55
CA TYR A 198 8.27 0.07 10.31
C TYR A 198 8.17 1.26 9.36
N LEU A 199 7.17 1.27 8.48
CA LEU A 199 7.01 2.33 7.48
C LEU A 199 6.29 3.54 8.08
N LEU A 200 6.91 4.72 7.95
CA LEU A 200 6.24 5.97 8.22
C LEU A 200 5.48 6.39 6.97
N VAL A 201 4.16 6.35 7.08
CA VAL A 201 3.25 6.79 6.04
C VAL A 201 2.29 7.72 6.77
N SER A 202 2.74 8.96 6.95
CA SER A 202 1.97 9.99 7.63
C SER A 202 0.98 10.58 6.64
N ASP A 203 -0.29 10.20 6.74
CA ASP A 203 -1.34 11.06 6.21
C ASP A 203 -1.74 12.02 7.33
N THR A 204 -1.80 13.30 7.00
CA THR A 204 -1.90 14.38 7.97
C THR A 204 -3.00 15.32 7.52
N GLN A 205 -4.16 15.18 8.15
CA GLN A 205 -5.30 16.00 7.79
C GLN A 205 -5.31 17.30 8.59
N PHE A 206 -5.17 18.41 7.87
CA PHE A 206 -5.32 19.76 8.38
C PHE A 206 -6.81 20.08 8.52
N SER A 207 -7.27 20.29 9.76
CA SER A 207 -8.62 20.77 10.04
C SER A 207 -8.55 22.18 10.62
N ILE A 208 -9.21 23.15 9.96
CA ILE A 208 -9.41 24.51 10.48
C ILE A 208 -10.81 24.57 11.08
N ARG A 209 -10.89 24.73 12.42
CA ARG A 209 -12.13 25.19 13.07
C ARG A 209 -12.28 26.70 12.84
N LYS A 210 -13.51 27.24 12.88
CA LYS A 210 -13.82 28.68 12.78
C LYS A 210 -13.01 29.59 13.73
N ASP A 211 -12.35 29.01 14.74
CA ASP A 211 -11.58 29.70 15.79
C ASP A 211 -10.05 29.56 15.64
N ASN A 212 -9.50 29.33 14.44
CA ASN A 212 -8.05 29.19 14.17
C ASN A 212 -7.36 27.96 14.82
N PHE A 213 -8.11 26.94 15.22
CA PHE A 213 -7.52 25.68 15.73
C PHE A 213 -6.88 24.87 14.58
N LYS A 214 -5.59 24.55 14.68
CA LYS A 214 -4.84 23.74 13.70
C LYS A 214 -4.44 22.42 14.35
N ALA A 215 -4.98 21.29 13.89
CA ALA A 215 -4.58 19.99 14.39
C ALA A 215 -3.99 19.14 13.27
N SER A 216 -2.94 18.38 13.57
CA SER A 216 -2.38 17.38 12.64
C SER A 216 -2.56 15.99 13.23
N PHE A 217 -3.21 15.11 12.46
CA PHE A 217 -3.28 13.70 12.79
C PHE A 217 -2.04 12.98 12.29
N TYR A 218 -1.45 12.12 13.12
CA TYR A 218 -0.23 11.38 12.81
C TYR A 218 -0.46 9.87 12.86
N ARG A 219 0.20 9.14 11.95
CA ARG A 219 0.05 7.70 11.77
C ARG A 219 1.33 7.00 11.41
N ILE A 220 1.38 5.72 11.78
CA ILE A 220 2.45 4.79 11.41
C ILE A 220 1.81 3.52 10.87
N LEU A 221 2.34 3.03 9.75
CA LEU A 221 1.87 1.85 9.03
C LEU A 221 2.86 0.69 9.21
N THR A 222 2.33 -0.52 9.31
CA THR A 222 3.13 -1.74 9.48
C THR A 222 3.32 -2.45 8.14
N CYS A 223 4.42 -2.21 7.43
CA CYS A 223 4.76 -3.02 6.26
C CYS A 223 5.61 -4.20 6.70
N PHE A 224 5.15 -5.40 6.33
CA PHE A 224 6.00 -6.56 6.26
C PHE A 224 6.75 -6.49 4.93
N ILE A 225 8.08 -6.50 4.97
CA ILE A 225 8.96 -6.81 3.84
C ILE A 225 9.52 -8.19 4.11
#